data_AF-A0A8H5YJE7-F1
#
_entry.id   AF-A0A8H5YJE7-F1
#
_cell.length_a   1.000
_cell.length_b   1.000
_cell.length_c   1.000
_cell.angle_alpha   90.00
_cell.angle_beta   90.00
_cell.angle_gamma   90.00
#
_symmetry.space_group_name_H-M   'P 1'
#
loop_
_entity.id
_entity.type
_entity.pdbx_description
1 polymer ?
#
loop_
_entity_poly.entity_id
_entity_poly.type
_entity_poly.pdbx_seq_one_letter_code
_entity_poly.pdbx_strand_id
1 'polypeptide(L)'
;MSPTSATTPAWEEKLRDDMALSVPTLNMISIQSLDAIETTRFDDNRVTDRIKHQLISIHIVSVQSIQTATGTCIDTIQSLSDTQPNRDVRDATIRSACSTAIKNFSDQFDDAGNEAVKMINLLPPAQQYPAANFFSSSMAIVHGFANQASAGLSIVDSRYLREFLAGN
;
A
#
# COMPACT_ATOMS: atom_id res chain seq x y z
N MET A 1 -16.98 34.85 -16.44
CA MET A 1 -17.15 33.85 -15.37
C MET A 1 -15.80 33.18 -15.20
N SER A 2 -15.10 33.48 -14.11
CA SER A 2 -13.84 32.78 -13.78
C SER A 2 -14.20 31.38 -13.27
N PRO A 3 -13.47 30.33 -13.68
CA PRO A 3 -13.69 29.01 -13.09
C PRO A 3 -13.23 29.09 -11.64
N THR A 4 -14.14 28.86 -10.70
CA THR A 4 -13.77 28.56 -9.32
C THR A 4 -12.98 27.26 -9.38
N SER A 5 -11.65 27.36 -9.23
CA SER A 5 -10.86 26.22 -8.79
C SER A 5 -11.46 25.82 -7.44
N ALA A 6 -12.27 24.77 -7.41
CA ALA A 6 -12.83 24.27 -6.17
C ALA A 6 -11.64 23.85 -5.32
N THR A 7 -11.39 24.59 -4.23
CA THR A 7 -10.37 24.21 -3.26
C THR A 7 -10.72 22.81 -2.76
N THR A 8 -9.79 21.87 -2.90
CA THR A 8 -9.94 20.52 -2.37
C THR A 8 -10.35 20.61 -0.90
N PRO A 9 -11.41 19.90 -0.44
CA PRO A 9 -11.81 19.95 0.96
C PRO A 9 -10.66 19.49 1.88
N ALA A 10 -10.52 20.11 3.05
CA ALA A 10 -9.43 19.80 3.98
C ALA A 10 -9.37 18.32 4.43
N TRP A 11 -10.51 17.60 4.42
CA TRP A 11 -10.52 16.16 4.69
C TRP A 11 -9.86 15.36 3.56
N GLU A 12 -10.04 15.79 2.31
CA GLU A 12 -9.46 15.12 1.15
C GLU A 12 -7.96 15.42 1.11
N GLU A 13 -7.54 16.67 1.32
CA GLU A 13 -6.12 17.04 1.44
C GLU A 13 -5.41 16.17 2.49
N LYS A 14 -5.99 16.09 3.70
CA LYS A 14 -5.45 15.23 4.77
C LYS A 14 -5.39 13.76 4.35
N LEU A 15 -6.45 13.22 3.74
CA LEU A 15 -6.46 11.82 3.30
C LEU A 15 -5.36 11.57 2.27
N ARG A 16 -5.15 12.48 1.32
CA ARG A 16 -4.08 12.33 0.32
C ARG A 16 -2.70 12.41 0.93
N ASP A 17 -2.50 13.30 1.90
CA ASP A 17 -1.23 13.39 2.65
C ASP A 17 -0.97 12.12 3.46
N ASP A 18 -1.99 11.55 4.12
CA ASP A 18 -1.88 10.29 4.85
C ASP A 18 -1.59 9.11 3.91
N MET A 19 -2.02 9.21 2.64
CA MET A 19 -1.87 8.15 1.64
C MET A 19 -0.58 8.20 0.84
N ALA A 20 0.10 9.35 0.84
CA ALA A 20 1.45 9.42 0.32
C ALA A 20 2.35 8.48 1.12
N LEU A 21 3.03 7.55 0.43
CA LEU A 21 4.06 6.73 1.04
C LEU A 21 5.23 7.63 1.49
N SER A 22 5.19 8.09 2.74
CA SER A 22 6.37 8.68 3.38
C SER A 22 7.36 7.59 3.81
N VAL A 23 8.65 7.94 3.78
CA VAL A 23 9.78 7.07 4.13
C VAL A 23 9.47 6.25 5.39
N PRO A 24 9.73 4.93 5.39
CA PRO A 24 9.21 4.02 6.40
C PRO A 24 9.68 4.38 7.81
N THR A 25 8.80 4.98 8.62
CA THR A 25 8.88 4.80 10.07
C THR A 25 8.43 3.38 10.37
N LEU A 26 9.40 2.47 10.45
CA LEU A 26 9.27 1.09 10.90
C LEU A 26 8.76 1.04 12.35
N ASN A 27 7.47 1.25 12.56
CA ASN A 27 6.79 0.73 13.74
C ASN A 27 6.21 -0.63 13.33
N MET A 28 6.79 -1.70 13.87
CA MET A 28 6.38 -3.08 13.63
C MET A 28 4.88 -3.24 13.89
N ILE A 29 4.09 -3.51 12.84
CA ILE A 29 2.72 -3.98 13.00
C ILE A 29 2.70 -5.44 12.50
N SER A 30 2.40 -6.36 13.41
CA SER A 30 2.36 -7.81 13.15
C SER A 30 1.15 -8.22 12.32
N ILE A 31 1.13 -9.44 11.78
CA ILE A 31 0.07 -10.09 10.97
C ILE A 31 -1.34 -10.06 11.64
N GLN A 32 -1.44 -9.72 12.93
CA GLN A 32 -2.72 -9.40 13.61
C GLN A 32 -3.43 -8.15 13.05
N SER A 33 -2.87 -7.52 12.02
CA SER A 33 -3.30 -6.27 11.42
C SER A 33 -4.58 -6.36 10.60
N LEU A 34 -4.84 -7.49 9.92
CA LEU A 34 -6.10 -7.67 9.18
C LEU A 34 -7.30 -7.80 10.12
N ASP A 35 -7.18 -8.62 11.18
CA ASP A 35 -8.16 -8.66 12.27
C ASP A 35 -8.26 -7.30 12.96
N ALA A 36 -7.16 -6.54 13.10
CA ALA A 36 -7.20 -5.17 13.63
C ALA A 36 -7.96 -4.19 12.71
N ILE A 37 -7.85 -4.31 11.38
CA ILE A 37 -8.63 -3.52 10.41
C ILE A 37 -10.13 -3.87 10.53
N GLU A 38 -10.46 -5.16 10.64
CA GLU A 38 -11.83 -5.63 10.82
C GLU A 38 -12.41 -5.26 12.21
N THR A 39 -11.57 -5.22 13.25
CA THR A 39 -11.98 -4.92 14.64
C THR A 39 -11.80 -3.46 15.06
N THR A 40 -11.27 -2.59 14.17
CA THR A 40 -11.24 -1.13 14.41
C THR A 40 -12.68 -0.68 14.59
N ARG A 41 -13.08 -0.48 15.85
CA ARG A 41 -14.49 -0.31 16.22
C ARG A 41 -15.09 0.87 15.48
N PHE A 42 -16.06 0.54 14.64
CA PHE A 42 -16.96 1.46 13.95
C PHE A 42 -17.98 2.06 14.93
N ASP A 43 -17.52 2.71 16.01
CA ASP A 43 -18.43 3.33 16.99
C ASP A 43 -19.10 4.61 16.44
N ASP A 44 -18.74 5.06 15.23
CA ASP A 44 -19.44 6.16 14.60
C ASP A 44 -20.65 5.67 13.78
N ASN A 45 -21.82 5.71 14.41
CA ASN A 45 -23.14 5.44 13.81
C ASN A 45 -23.51 6.45 12.70
N ARG A 46 -22.63 7.40 12.39
CA ARG A 46 -22.86 8.44 11.38
C ARG A 46 -22.50 7.99 9.96
N VAL A 47 -21.64 6.99 9.75
CA VAL A 47 -21.35 6.49 8.39
C VAL A 47 -22.22 5.27 8.11
N THR A 48 -22.88 5.24 6.96
CA THR A 48 -23.72 4.08 6.57
C THR A 48 -22.88 2.81 6.44
N ASP A 49 -23.42 1.66 6.87
CA ASP A 49 -22.72 0.37 6.82
C ASP A 49 -22.27 0.00 5.41
N ARG A 50 -23.02 0.42 4.39
CA ARG A 50 -22.63 0.22 2.99
C ARG A 50 -21.29 0.90 2.69
N ILE A 51 -21.13 2.18 3.04
CA ILE A 51 -19.90 2.93 2.77
C ILE A 51 -18.75 2.40 3.64
N LYS A 52 -19.02 2.02 4.90
CA LYS A 52 -18.04 1.34 5.75
C LYS A 52 -17.49 0.07 5.09
N HIS A 53 -18.36 -0.82 4.62
CA HIS A 53 -17.93 -2.04 3.92
C HIS A 53 -17.14 -1.74 2.64
N GLN A 54 -17.51 -0.72 1.87
CA GLN A 54 -16.77 -0.33 0.67
C GLN A 54 -15.36 0.19 1.02
N LEU A 55 -15.22 0.99 2.08
CA LEU A 55 -13.92 1.47 2.55
C LEU A 55 -13.04 0.33 3.09
N ILE A 56 -13.60 -0.63 3.83
CA ILE A 56 -12.89 -1.85 4.24
C ILE A 56 -12.45 -2.67 3.02
N SER A 57 -13.33 -2.81 2.02
CA SER A 57 -13.01 -3.56 0.81
C SER A 57 -11.77 -2.99 0.09
N ILE A 58 -11.59 -1.66 0.09
CA ILE A 58 -10.40 -1.02 -0.47
C ILE A 58 -9.15 -1.40 0.31
N HIS A 59 -9.21 -1.51 1.65
CA HIS A 59 -8.11 -1.98 2.48
C HIS A 59 -7.71 -3.42 2.14
N ILE A 60 -8.69 -4.32 2.03
CA ILE A 60 -8.48 -5.74 1.72
C ILE A 60 -7.82 -5.89 0.34
N VAL A 61 -8.36 -5.20 -0.68
CA VAL A 61 -7.80 -5.22 -2.03
C VAL A 61 -6.36 -4.70 -2.03
N SER A 62 -6.07 -3.64 -1.29
CA SER A 62 -4.72 -3.09 -1.19
C SER A 62 -3.72 -4.10 -0.61
N VAL A 63 -4.10 -4.82 0.45
CA VAL A 63 -3.24 -5.89 1.02
C VAL A 63 -3.01 -7.01 0.03
N GLN A 64 -4.06 -7.47 -0.67
CA GLN A 64 -3.97 -8.53 -1.68
C GLN A 64 -3.06 -8.13 -2.85
N SER A 65 -3.14 -6.87 -3.31
CA SER A 65 -2.25 -6.34 -4.34
C SER A 65 -0.78 -6.35 -3.90
N ILE A 66 -0.49 -5.92 -2.66
CA ILE A 66 0.87 -5.95 -2.11
C ILE A 66 1.40 -7.39 -2.04
N GLN A 67 0.58 -8.33 -1.56
CA GLN A 67 0.93 -9.76 -1.51
C GLN A 67 1.23 -10.31 -2.90
N THR A 68 0.40 -10.00 -3.88
CA THR A 68 0.55 -10.47 -5.27
C THR A 68 1.81 -9.92 -5.92
N ALA A 69 2.08 -8.62 -5.77
CA ALA A 69 3.28 -7.99 -6.32
C ALA A 69 4.56 -8.50 -5.65
N THR A 70 4.52 -8.74 -4.32
CA THR A 70 5.64 -9.37 -3.60
C THR A 70 5.88 -10.80 -4.09
N GLY A 71 4.83 -11.61 -4.23
CA GLY A 71 4.90 -12.97 -4.74
C GLY A 71 5.48 -13.02 -6.15
N THR A 72 5.00 -12.17 -7.06
CA THR A 72 5.50 -12.08 -8.44
C THR A 72 7.00 -11.73 -8.47
N CYS A 73 7.46 -10.86 -7.59
CA CYS A 73 8.88 -10.56 -7.46
C CYS A 73 9.68 -11.79 -7.02
N ILE A 74 9.22 -12.51 -5.99
CA ILE A 74 9.87 -13.74 -5.51
C ILE A 74 9.92 -14.80 -6.61
N ASP A 75 8.81 -15.06 -7.30
CA ASP A 75 8.74 -16.05 -8.37
C ASP A 75 9.71 -15.70 -9.51
N THR A 76 9.78 -14.41 -9.87
CA THR A 76 10.75 -13.92 -10.87
C THR A 76 12.18 -14.24 -10.45
N ILE A 77 12.55 -13.96 -9.19
CA ILE A 77 13.90 -14.22 -8.67
C ILE A 77 14.19 -15.72 -8.63
N GLN A 78 13.23 -16.54 -8.20
CA GLN A 78 13.38 -18.00 -8.14
C GLN A 78 13.61 -18.60 -9.53
N SER A 79 12.91 -18.11 -10.57
CA SER A 79 13.07 -18.57 -11.95
C SER A 79 14.48 -18.35 -12.54
N LEU A 80 15.25 -17.42 -11.97
CA LEU A 80 16.65 -17.19 -12.38
C LEU A 80 17.57 -18.35 -11.94
N SER A 81 17.18 -19.10 -10.90
CA SER A 81 17.91 -20.29 -10.47
C SER A 81 17.81 -21.41 -11.51
N ASP A 82 16.68 -21.49 -12.20
CA ASP A 82 16.42 -22.52 -13.23
C ASP A 82 17.10 -22.19 -14.56
N THR A 83 17.24 -20.90 -14.88
CA THR A 83 17.75 -20.42 -16.17
C THR A 83 19.23 -20.07 -16.16
N GLN A 84 19.84 -19.90 -14.98
CA GLN A 84 21.25 -19.56 -14.78
C GLN A 84 21.80 -18.48 -15.75
N PRO A 85 21.13 -17.32 -15.88
CA PRO A 85 21.63 -16.24 -16.72
C PRO A 85 22.97 -15.71 -16.19
N ASN A 86 23.71 -15.02 -17.06
CA ASN A 86 24.93 -14.35 -16.62
C ASN A 86 24.64 -13.30 -15.53
N ARG A 87 25.69 -12.94 -14.79
CA ARG A 87 25.63 -12.03 -13.63
C ARG A 87 24.84 -10.76 -13.91
N ASP A 88 25.22 -10.03 -14.95
CA ASP A 88 24.69 -8.69 -15.20
C ASP A 88 23.18 -8.74 -15.52
N VAL A 89 22.77 -9.77 -16.27
CA VAL A 89 21.36 -10.03 -16.58
C VAL A 89 20.59 -10.39 -15.32
N ARG A 90 21.14 -11.25 -14.47
CA ARG A 90 20.50 -11.66 -13.21
C ARG A 90 20.31 -10.48 -12.26
N ASP A 91 21.36 -9.69 -12.03
CA ASP A 91 21.35 -8.55 -11.12
C ASP A 91 20.38 -7.45 -11.60
N ALA A 92 20.36 -7.19 -12.92
CA ALA A 92 19.39 -6.27 -13.52
C ALA A 92 17.94 -6.78 -13.36
N THR A 93 17.72 -8.09 -13.48
CA THR A 93 16.39 -8.69 -13.35
C THR A 93 15.87 -8.62 -11.91
N ILE A 94 16.69 -8.97 -10.92
CA ILE A 94 16.33 -8.88 -9.50
C ILE A 94 15.96 -7.44 -9.14
N ARG A 95 16.81 -6.47 -9.50
CA ARG A 95 16.56 -5.04 -9.22
C ARG A 95 15.27 -4.56 -9.89
N SER A 96 15.05 -4.94 -11.14
CA SER A 96 13.85 -4.58 -11.89
C SER A 96 12.58 -5.16 -11.24
N ALA A 97 12.62 -6.43 -10.83
CA ALA A 97 11.50 -7.10 -10.17
C ALA A 97 11.16 -6.43 -8.83
N CYS A 98 12.17 -6.18 -7.98
CA CYS A 98 11.98 -5.49 -6.70
C CYS A 98 11.44 -4.05 -6.89
N SER A 99 12.03 -3.29 -7.82
CA SER A 99 11.57 -1.92 -8.11
C SER A 99 10.16 -1.89 -8.66
N THR A 100 9.78 -2.86 -9.49
CA THR A 100 8.41 -2.97 -10.04
C THR A 100 7.42 -3.28 -8.94
N ALA A 101 7.74 -4.22 -8.03
CA ALA A 101 6.87 -4.53 -6.90
C ALA A 101 6.67 -3.32 -5.97
N ILE A 102 7.74 -2.59 -5.64
CA ILE A 102 7.65 -1.38 -4.81
C ILE A 102 6.83 -0.29 -5.50
N LYS A 103 7.02 -0.09 -6.81
CA LYS A 103 6.20 0.85 -7.57
C LYS A 103 4.71 0.47 -7.52
N ASN A 104 4.39 -0.81 -7.69
CA ASN A 104 3.00 -1.28 -7.59
C ASN A 104 2.41 -1.01 -6.21
N PHE A 105 3.19 -1.03 -5.13
CA PHE A 105 2.68 -0.64 -3.81
C PHE A 105 2.29 0.83 -3.80
N SER A 106 3.14 1.72 -4.33
CA SER A 106 2.86 3.17 -4.42
C SER A 106 1.62 3.45 -5.25
N ASP A 107 1.54 2.87 -6.46
CA ASP A 107 0.41 3.04 -7.36
C ASP A 107 -0.90 2.56 -6.71
N GLN A 108 -0.83 1.46 -5.94
CA GLN A 108 -1.98 0.94 -5.20
C GLN A 108 -2.48 1.88 -4.09
N PHE A 109 -1.59 2.61 -3.40
CA PHE A 109 -2.01 3.60 -2.39
C PHE A 109 -2.66 4.83 -3.02
N ASP A 110 -2.13 5.29 -4.15
CA ASP A 110 -2.74 6.39 -4.92
C ASP A 110 -4.15 6.00 -5.41
N ASP A 111 -4.30 4.79 -5.97
CA ASP A 111 -5.58 4.26 -6.41
C ASP A 111 -6.57 4.06 -5.25
N ALA A 112 -6.12 3.51 -4.13
CA ALA A 112 -6.92 3.35 -2.92
C ALA A 112 -7.43 4.72 -2.40
N GLY A 113 -6.56 5.74 -2.37
CA GLY A 113 -6.93 7.10 -2.00
C GLY A 113 -7.97 7.68 -2.97
N ASN A 114 -7.79 7.50 -4.28
CA ASN A 114 -8.75 7.93 -5.29
C ASN A 114 -10.12 7.26 -5.14
N GLU A 115 -10.16 5.95 -4.87
CA GLU A 115 -11.41 5.22 -4.65
C GLU A 115 -12.10 5.63 -3.35
N ALA A 116 -11.34 5.84 -2.27
CA ALA A 116 -11.87 6.31 -1.00
C ALA A 116 -12.52 7.68 -1.14
N VAL A 117 -11.87 8.62 -1.84
CA VAL A 117 -12.44 9.96 -2.12
C VAL A 117 -13.77 9.84 -2.87
N LYS A 118 -13.88 8.95 -3.86
CA LYS A 118 -15.16 8.70 -4.57
C LYS A 118 -16.25 8.22 -3.62
N MET A 119 -15.93 7.30 -2.72
CA MET A 119 -16.90 6.75 -1.76
C MET A 119 -17.31 7.79 -0.70
N ILE A 120 -16.35 8.54 -0.16
CA ILE A 120 -16.58 9.55 0.87
C ILE A 120 -17.43 10.70 0.33
N ASN A 121 -17.24 11.10 -0.93
CA ASN A 121 -18.05 12.13 -1.57
C ASN A 121 -19.54 11.76 -1.72
N LEU A 122 -19.92 10.48 -1.57
CA LEU A 122 -21.33 10.06 -1.54
C LEU A 122 -22.01 10.33 -0.19
N LEU A 123 -21.24 10.68 0.84
CA LEU A 123 -21.75 10.97 2.18
C LEU A 123 -22.17 12.45 2.32
N PRO A 124 -23.16 12.75 3.18
CA PRO A 124 -23.43 14.11 3.64
C PRO A 124 -22.16 14.78 4.19
N PRO A 125 -21.97 16.11 4.01
CA PRO A 125 -20.74 16.80 4.42
C PRO A 125 -20.30 16.56 5.87
N ALA A 126 -21.26 16.46 6.80
CA ALA A 126 -21.00 16.19 8.22
C ALA A 126 -20.36 14.81 8.49
N GLN A 127 -20.41 13.89 7.53
CA GLN A 127 -19.91 12.51 7.63
C GLN A 127 -18.62 12.29 6.86
N GLN A 128 -18.22 13.23 5.98
CA GLN A 128 -17.06 13.05 5.10
C GLN A 128 -15.74 13.03 5.88
N TYR A 129 -15.56 13.97 6.81
CA TYR A 129 -14.34 14.05 7.62
C TYR A 129 -14.16 12.84 8.55
N PRO A 130 -15.18 12.37 9.29
CA PRO A 130 -15.09 11.11 10.04
C PRO A 130 -14.76 9.89 9.17
N ALA A 131 -15.36 9.78 7.98
CA ALA A 131 -15.10 8.66 7.06
C ALA A 131 -13.68 8.68 6.50
N ALA A 132 -13.15 9.87 6.16
CA ALA A 132 -11.77 10.05 5.73
C ALA A 132 -10.77 9.64 6.82
N ASN A 133 -10.97 10.12 8.06
CA ASN A 133 -10.13 9.74 9.19
C ASN A 133 -10.15 8.23 9.48
N PHE A 134 -11.33 7.62 9.39
CA PHE A 134 -11.47 6.17 9.51
C PHE A 134 -10.62 5.45 8.45
N PHE A 135 -10.79 5.83 7.18
CA PHE A 135 -10.07 5.21 6.07
C PHE A 135 -8.55 5.35 6.23
N SER A 136 -8.05 6.56 6.52
CA SER A 136 -6.62 6.81 6.72
C SER A 136 -6.05 6.01 7.90
N SER A 137 -6.78 5.91 9.01
CA SER A 137 -6.30 5.20 10.21
C SER A 137 -6.08 3.72 9.94
N SER A 138 -7.01 3.08 9.23
CA SER A 138 -6.87 1.68 8.83
C SER A 138 -5.82 1.49 7.73
N MET A 139 -5.68 2.45 6.81
CA MET A 139 -4.62 2.39 5.79
C MET A 139 -3.21 2.53 6.38
N ALA A 140 -3.04 3.18 7.53
CA ALA A 140 -1.75 3.19 8.23
C ALA A 140 -1.26 1.76 8.57
N ILE A 141 -2.19 0.83 8.83
CA ILE A 141 -1.88 -0.58 9.03
C ILE A 141 -1.38 -1.22 7.73
N VAL A 142 -2.05 -0.95 6.61
CA VAL A 142 -1.66 -1.43 5.27
C VAL A 142 -0.30 -0.85 4.85
N HIS A 143 -0.03 0.42 5.16
CA HIS A 143 1.29 1.04 4.98
C HIS A 143 2.36 0.29 5.77
N GLY A 144 2.08 -0.10 7.01
CA GLY A 144 2.99 -0.91 7.83
C GLY A 144 3.35 -2.24 7.17
N PHE A 145 2.38 -2.88 6.50
CA PHE A 145 2.62 -4.12 5.73
C PHE A 145 3.44 -3.87 4.46
N ALA A 146 3.10 -2.86 3.67
CA ALA A 146 3.86 -2.47 2.47
C ALA A 146 5.31 -2.12 2.81
N ASN A 147 5.53 -1.36 3.89
CA ASN A 147 6.87 -1.00 4.35
C ASN A 147 7.72 -2.22 4.74
N GLN A 148 7.11 -3.19 5.43
CA GLN A 148 7.79 -4.46 5.75
C GLN A 148 8.11 -5.26 4.49
N ALA A 149 7.19 -5.34 3.53
CA ALA A 149 7.42 -5.98 2.25
C ALA A 149 8.56 -5.28 1.47
N SER A 150 8.54 -3.95 1.36
CA SER A 150 9.60 -3.16 0.74
C SER A 150 10.96 -3.35 1.40
N ALA A 151 11.02 -3.39 2.74
CA ALA A 151 12.25 -3.68 3.46
C ALA A 151 12.76 -5.10 3.17
N GLY A 152 11.87 -6.09 3.16
CA GLY A 152 12.19 -7.46 2.78
C GLY A 152 12.74 -7.56 1.36
N LEU A 153 12.09 -6.92 0.38
CA LEU A 153 12.54 -6.85 -1.00
C LEU A 153 13.89 -6.13 -1.15
N SER A 154 14.11 -5.06 -0.39
CA SER A 154 15.40 -4.35 -0.37
C SER A 154 16.52 -5.22 0.22
N ILE A 155 16.20 -6.04 1.24
CA ILE A 155 17.13 -7.03 1.79
C ILE A 155 17.41 -8.11 0.76
N VAL A 156 16.41 -8.62 0.04
CA VAL A 156 16.58 -9.62 -1.03
C VAL A 156 17.49 -9.05 -2.12
N ASP A 157 17.22 -7.85 -2.61
CA ASP A 157 18.08 -7.12 -3.56
C ASP A 157 19.52 -7.04 -3.02
N SER A 158 19.69 -6.63 -1.76
CA SER A 158 21.01 -6.47 -1.12
C SER A 158 21.72 -7.79 -0.74
N ARG A 159 20.97 -8.86 -0.46
CA ARG A 159 21.48 -10.16 0.04
C ARG A 159 21.92 -11.03 -1.12
N TYR A 160 21.13 -11.13 -2.18
CA TYR A 160 21.57 -11.78 -3.41
C TYR A 160 22.79 -11.07 -4.00
N LEU A 161 22.88 -9.74 -3.85
CA LEU A 161 24.11 -8.99 -4.15
C LEU A 161 25.31 -9.44 -3.28
N ARG A 162 25.12 -9.66 -1.97
CA ARG A 162 26.20 -10.00 -1.03
C ARG A 162 26.65 -11.45 -1.08
N GLU A 163 25.73 -12.41 -1.06
CA GLU A 163 26.06 -13.86 -1.17
C GLU A 163 26.83 -14.12 -2.48
N PHE A 164 26.51 -13.36 -3.53
CA PHE A 164 27.17 -13.45 -4.81
C PHE A 164 28.51 -12.68 -4.92
N LEU A 165 28.68 -11.53 -4.24
CA LEU A 165 30.00 -10.87 -4.12
C LEU A 165 31.01 -11.74 -3.36
N ALA A 166 30.52 -12.63 -2.50
CA ALA A 166 31.34 -13.61 -1.80
C ALA A 166 31.72 -14.83 -2.66
N GLY A 167 31.20 -14.95 -3.90
CA GLY A 167 31.52 -16.04 -4.82
C GLY A 167 30.86 -17.38 -4.50
N ASN A 168 29.77 -17.37 -3.72
CA ASN A 168 28.94 -18.55 -3.44
C ASN A 168 27.72 -18.61 -4.37
#